data_AF-A0A5D3YCQ7-F1
#
_entry.id   AF-A0A5D3YCQ7-F1
#
_cell.length_a   1.000
_cell.length_b   1.000
_cell.length_c   1.000
_cell.angle_alpha   90.00
_cell.angle_beta   90.00
_cell.angle_gamma   90.00
#
_symmetry.space_group_name_H-M   'P 1'
#
loop_
_entity.id
_entity.type
_entity.pdbx_description
1 polymer ?
#
loop_
_entity_poly.entity_id
_entity_poly.type
_entity_poly.pdbx_seq_one_letter_code
_entity_poly.pdbx_strand_id
1 'polypeptide(L)' 'MTYPILFRRKVLSVREKENLSMAQVAQRFCVGVASVMRWIKTPDPKTTRNKPAT' A
#
# COMPACT_ATOMS: atom_id res chain seq x y z
N MET A 1 0.05 0.82 -11.04
CA MET A 1 0.03 2.18 -10.46
C MET A 1 1.13 2.30 -9.42
N THR A 2 1.98 3.31 -9.57
CA THR A 2 3.07 3.59 -8.63
C THR A 2 2.64 4.72 -7.71
N TYR A 3 2.42 4.40 -6.44
CA TYR A 3 2.14 5.40 -5.41
C TYR A 3 3.42 5.75 -4.65
N PRO A 4 3.65 7.04 -4.30
CA PRO A 4 4.78 7.45 -3.47
C PRO A 4 4.79 6.76 -2.11
N ILE A 5 5.98 6.51 -1.54
CA ILE A 5 6.13 5.87 -0.22
C ILE A 5 5.38 6.62 0.88
N LEU A 6 5.45 7.96 0.86
CA LEU A 6 4.79 8.82 1.84
C LEU A 6 3.27 8.65 1.80
N PHE A 7 2.70 8.49 0.59
CA PHE A 7 1.28 8.24 0.43
C PHE A 7 0.88 6.90 1.04
N ARG A 8 1.63 5.83 0.74
CA ARG A 8 1.36 4.48 1.29
C ARG A 8 1.39 4.50 2.81
N ARG A 9 2.41 5.14 3.41
CA ARG A 9 2.53 5.30 4.86
C ARG A 9 1.35 6.07 5.44
N LYS A 10 0.97 7.20 4.82
CA LYS A 10 -0.20 7.99 5.26
C LYS A 10 -1.50 7.17 5.23
N VAL A 11 -1.73 6.39 4.18
CA VAL A 11 -2.91 5.50 4.06
C VAL A 11 -2.94 4.47 5.20
N LEU A 12 -1.79 3.87 5.53
CA LEU A 12 -1.68 2.92 6.64
C LEU A 12 -1.89 3.58 8.00
N SER A 13 -1.30 4.76 8.23
CA SER A 13 -1.49 5.51 9.48
C SER A 13 -2.95 5.93 9.69
N VAL A 14 -3.66 6.33 8.63
CA VAL A 14 -5.09 6.66 8.72
C VAL A 14 -5.93 5.43 9.02
N ARG A 15 -5.60 4.27 8.42
CA ARG A 15 -6.26 2.99 8.72
C ARG A 15 -6.14 2.64 10.20
N GLU A 16 -4.95 2.74 10.77
CA GLU A 16 -4.70 2.41 12.19
C GLU A 16 -5.40 3.38 13.13
N LYS A 17 -5.32 4.70 12.83
CA LYS A 17 -5.95 5.74 13.64
C LYS A 17 -7.47 5.62 13.71
N GLU A 18 -8.10 5.26 12.60
CA GLU A 18 -9.57 5.21 12.48
C GLU A 18 -10.15 3.78 12.53
N ASN A 19 -9.30 2.77 12.75
CA ASN A 19 -9.68 1.35 12.79
C ASN A 19 -10.49 0.89 11.57
N LEU A 20 -10.14 1.40 10.38
CA LEU A 20 -10.90 1.14 9.15
C LEU A 20 -10.58 -0.22 8.54
N SER A 21 -11.58 -0.83 7.91
CA SER A 21 -11.39 -2.01 7.06
C SER A 21 -10.64 -1.67 5.77
N MET A 22 -10.03 -2.68 5.15
CA MET A 22 -9.29 -2.50 3.89
C MET A 22 -10.17 -1.95 2.76
N ALA A 23 -11.44 -2.35 2.71
CA ALA A 23 -12.41 -1.88 1.73
C ALA A 23 -12.78 -0.40 1.93
N GLN A 24 -12.97 0.03 3.18
CA GLN A 24 -13.25 1.42 3.51
C GLN A 24 -12.06 2.34 3.19
N VAL A 25 -10.84 1.90 3.50
CA VAL A 25 -9.62 2.62 3.15
C VAL A 25 -9.48 2.71 1.62
N ALA A 26 -9.70 1.61 0.92
CA ALA A 26 -9.66 1.56 -0.54
C ALA A 26 -10.65 2.55 -1.18
N GLN A 27 -11.90 2.58 -0.70
CA GLN A 27 -12.90 3.54 -1.17
C GLN A 27 -12.51 4.99 -0.87
N ARG A 28 -12.08 5.28 0.37
CA ARG A 28 -11.75 6.64 0.82
C ARG A 28 -10.59 7.27 0.05
N PHE A 29 -9.59 6.45 -0.31
CA PHE A 29 -8.42 6.91 -1.06
C PHE A 29 -8.51 6.61 -2.56
N CYS A 30 -9.65 6.08 -3.04
CA CYS A 30 -9.87 5.62 -4.40
C CYS A 30 -8.73 4.71 -4.93
N VAL A 31 -8.24 3.83 -4.07
CA VAL A 31 -7.18 2.85 -4.39
C VAL A 31 -7.74 1.44 -4.39
N GLY A 32 -7.17 0.54 -5.17
CA GLY A 32 -7.59 -0.86 -5.14
C GLY A 32 -7.27 -1.53 -3.80
N VAL A 33 -8.18 -2.37 -3.30
CA VAL A 33 -8.00 -3.16 -2.06
C VAL A 33 -6.70 -3.97 -2.09
N ALA A 34 -6.37 -4.56 -3.24
CA ALA A 34 -5.12 -5.28 -3.45
C ALA A 34 -3.86 -4.42 -3.25
N SER A 35 -3.94 -3.10 -3.51
CA SER A 35 -2.84 -2.17 -3.26
C SER A 35 -2.67 -1.94 -1.76
N VAL A 36 -3.76 -1.76 -1.03
CA VAL A 36 -3.75 -1.60 0.44
C VAL A 36 -3.18 -2.86 1.11
N MET A 37 -3.64 -4.05 0.70
CA MET A 37 -3.10 -5.32 1.19
C MET A 37 -1.60 -5.46 0.92
N ARG A 38 -1.15 -5.06 -0.27
CA ARG A 38 0.27 -5.08 -0.63
C ARG A 38 1.10 -4.17 0.28
N TRP A 39 0.61 -2.97 0.60
CA TRP A 39 1.34 -2.03 1.45
C TRP A 39 1.41 -2.46 2.91
N ILE A 40 0.42 -3.19 3.40
CA ILE A 40 0.47 -3.79 4.75
C ILE A 40 1.62 -4.81 4.82
N LYS A 41 1.78 -5.64 3.79
CA LYS A 41 2.86 -6.64 3.75
C LYS A 41 4.22 -6.03 3.38
N THR A 42 4.23 -5.03 2.51
CA THR A 42 5.44 -4.43 1.97
C THR A 42 5.17 -2.96 1.62
N PRO A 43 5.33 -2.04 2.58
CA PRO A 43 5.08 -0.61 2.34
C PRO A 43 6.14 -0.04 1.38
N ASP A 44 7.39 -0.45 1.56
CA ASP A 44 8.50 0.01 0.74
C ASP A 44 8.52 -0.63 -0.65
N PRO A 45 8.72 0.16 -1.73
CA PRO A 45 8.90 -0.39 -3.06
C PRO A 45 10.17 -1.26 -3.09
N LYS A 46 10.06 -2.47 -3.65
CA LYS A 46 11.25 -3.25 -3.97
C LYS A 46 11.97 -2.57 -5.14
N THR A 47 13.13 -2.00 -4.87
CA THR A 47 13.99 -1.32 -5.86
C THR A 47 14.88 -2.31 -6.62
N THR A 48 15.09 -3.52 -6.09
CA THR A 48 15.99 -4.51 -6.67
C THR A 48 15.24 -5.72 -7.24
N ARG A 49 15.58 -6.08 -8.48
CA ARG A 49 15.14 -7.33 -9.12
C ARG A 49 16.17 -8.41 -8.80
N ASN A 50 15.93 -9.20 -7.76
CA ASN A 50 16.68 -10.44 -7.49
C ASN A 50 16.16 -11.58 -8.39
N LYS A 51 16.38 -11.46 -9.70
CA LYS A 51 16.14 -12.52 -10.67
C LYS A 51 17.43 -12.71 -11.48
N PRO A 52 17.95 -13.94 -11.65
CA PRO A 52 19.04 -14.18 -12.58
C PRO A 52 18.65 -13.71 -13.99
N ALA A 53 19.59 -13.14 -14.74
CA ALA A 53 19.38 -12.93 -16.16
C ALA A 53 19.24 -14.32 -16.83
N THR A 54 18.15 -14.51 -17.56
CA THR A 54 17.94 -15.66 -18.43
C THR A 54 18.25 -15.21 -19.84
#